data_AF-A0A934G3U0-F1
#
_entry.id   AF-A0A934G3U0-F1
#
_cell.length_a   1.000
_cell.length_b   1.000
_cell.length_c   1.000
_cell.angle_alpha   90.00
_cell.angle_beta   90.00
_cell.angle_gamma   90.00
#
_symmetry.space_group_name_H-M   'P 1'
#
loop_
_entity.id
_entity.type
_entity.pdbx_description
1 polymer ?
#
loop_
_entity_poly.entity_id
_entity_poly.type
_entity_poly.pdbx_seq_one_letter_code
_entity_poly.pdbx_strand_id
1 'polypeptide(L)'
;MKYPDLNVFVAWFLMLQTLAMGWVAATGRVLLEMLGVATAEGDVPGRMVGALLLLLLVYLVWHFMRGLPPQGKPEGNGFRSGHRLLLAGNILAALLFVFHFFAGNIDSYNAHLVLNKFTTSFGYFAMGCFAVGFSLIYQSSLPQEQEKNS
;
A
#
# COMPACT_ATOMS: atom_id res chain seq x y z
N MET A 1 4.47 -18.04 7.27
CA MET A 1 4.14 -17.31 6.02
C MET A 1 5.37 -17.37 5.13
N LYS A 2 5.23 -17.63 3.82
CA LYS A 2 6.36 -18.01 2.97
C LYS A 2 7.30 -16.83 2.61
N TYR A 3 6.76 -15.62 2.48
CA TYR A 3 7.52 -14.42 2.07
C TYR A 3 7.14 -13.19 2.92
N PRO A 4 7.66 -13.03 4.15
CA PRO A 4 7.31 -11.92 5.04
C PRO A 4 7.80 -10.56 4.52
N ASP A 5 9.03 -10.50 3.98
CA ASP A 5 9.63 -9.25 3.48
C ASP A 5 8.89 -8.72 2.26
N LEU A 6 8.49 -9.60 1.34
CA LEU A 6 7.68 -9.23 0.18
C LEU A 6 6.33 -8.64 0.62
N ASN A 7 5.71 -9.19 1.66
CA ASN A 7 4.43 -8.70 2.14
C ASN A 7 4.55 -7.30 2.76
N VAL A 8 5.64 -7.03 3.49
CA VAL A 8 5.95 -5.70 4.04
C VAL A 8 6.28 -4.73 2.91
N PHE A 9 7.05 -5.16 1.91
CA PHE A 9 7.37 -4.37 0.72
C PHE A 9 6.11 -3.92 -0.01
N VAL A 10 5.21 -4.86 -0.30
CA VAL A 10 3.93 -4.57 -0.97
C VAL A 10 3.08 -3.63 -0.12
N ALA A 11 3.08 -3.79 1.22
CA ALA A 11 2.35 -2.91 2.11
C ALA A 11 2.90 -1.48 2.11
N TRP A 12 4.23 -1.30 2.09
CA TRP A 12 4.84 0.02 1.94
C TRP A 12 4.44 0.71 0.64
N PHE A 13 4.52 -0.01 -0.47
CA PHE A 13 4.11 0.52 -1.77
C PHE A 13 2.61 0.88 -1.78
N LEU A 14 1.73 -0.06 -1.44
CA LEU A 14 0.29 0.12 -1.53
C LEU A 14 -0.25 1.13 -0.51
N MET A 15 0.34 1.23 0.68
CA MET A 15 -0.03 2.24 1.65
C MET A 15 0.27 3.64 1.13
N LEU A 16 1.50 3.89 0.66
CA LEU A 16 1.88 5.19 0.10
C LEU A 16 1.06 5.52 -1.14
N GLN A 17 0.83 4.53 -2.00
CA GLN A 17 -0.02 4.67 -3.17
C GLN A 17 -1.46 5.05 -2.80
N THR A 18 -2.00 4.48 -1.71
CA THR A 18 -3.36 4.76 -1.23
C THR A 18 -3.46 6.14 -0.58
N LEU A 19 -2.48 6.54 0.23
CA LEU A 19 -2.47 7.82 0.93
C LEU A 19 -2.17 9.02 0.03
N ALA A 20 -1.20 8.88 -0.87
CA ALA A 20 -0.68 9.96 -1.69
C ALA A 20 -1.10 9.84 -3.16
N MET A 21 -2.20 9.12 -3.44
CA MET A 21 -2.60 8.77 -4.81
C MET A 21 -2.65 9.95 -5.77
N GLY A 22 -3.22 11.08 -5.35
CA GLY A 22 -3.30 12.30 -6.16
C GLY A 22 -1.91 12.88 -6.47
N TRP A 23 -1.01 12.91 -5.48
CA TRP A 23 0.36 13.38 -5.64
C TRP A 23 1.19 12.45 -6.54
N VAL A 24 1.00 11.15 -6.41
CA VAL A 24 1.66 10.15 -7.26
C VAL A 24 1.25 10.35 -8.71
N ALA A 25 -0.05 10.49 -8.98
CA ALA A 25 -0.56 10.74 -10.33
C ALA A 25 -0.06 12.07 -10.91
N ALA A 26 -0.06 13.13 -10.09
CA ALA A 26 0.46 14.44 -10.49
C ALA A 26 1.95 14.40 -10.84
N THR A 27 2.76 13.69 -10.05
CA THR A 27 4.19 13.55 -10.29
C THR A 27 4.47 12.82 -11.60
N GLY A 28 3.74 11.73 -11.87
CA GLY A 28 3.87 11.01 -13.14
C GLY A 28 3.44 11.85 -14.34
N ARG A 29 2.39 12.65 -14.18
CA ARG A 29 1.92 13.61 -15.20
C ARG A 29 2.98 14.66 -15.52
N VAL A 30 3.53 15.32 -14.49
CA VAL A 30 4.58 16.34 -14.67
C VAL A 30 5.77 15.75 -15.43
N LEU A 31 6.20 14.53 -15.08
CA LEU A 31 7.30 13.88 -15.80
C LEU A 31 6.95 13.62 -17.28
N LEU A 32 5.74 13.14 -17.57
CA LEU A 32 5.29 12.92 -18.95
C LEU A 32 5.20 14.22 -19.76
N GLU A 33 4.67 15.29 -19.17
CA GLU A 33 4.60 16.62 -19.79
C GLU A 33 5.99 17.19 -20.07
N MET A 34 6.94 17.03 -19.14
CA MET A 34 8.35 17.40 -19.36
C MET A 34 9.02 16.64 -20.51
N LEU A 35 8.54 15.43 -20.79
CA LEU A 35 8.99 14.60 -21.92
C LEU A 35 8.21 14.87 -23.22
N GLY A 36 7.30 15.87 -23.22
CA GLY A 36 6.54 16.28 -24.40
C GLY A 36 5.29 15.45 -24.67
N VAL A 37 4.86 14.59 -23.73
CA VAL A 37 3.61 13.84 -23.84
C VAL A 37 2.47 14.67 -23.27
N ALA A 38 1.48 15.00 -24.11
CA ALA A 38 0.27 15.67 -23.65
C ALA A 38 -0.57 14.70 -22.82
N THR A 39 -0.80 15.01 -21.55
CA THR A 39 -1.59 14.19 -20.62
C THR A 39 -2.73 15.02 -20.03
N ALA A 40 -3.95 14.49 -20.05
CA ALA A 40 -5.11 15.13 -19.43
C ALA A 40 -5.14 14.90 -17.90
N GLU A 41 -5.92 15.71 -17.18
CA GLU A 41 -6.15 15.50 -15.76
C GLU A 41 -6.88 14.19 -15.49
N GLY A 42 -6.31 13.37 -14.59
CA GLY A 42 -6.88 12.08 -14.22
C GLY A 42 -6.56 10.94 -15.19
N ASP A 43 -5.76 11.20 -16.23
CA ASP A 43 -5.46 10.23 -17.26
C ASP A 43 -4.60 9.05 -16.74
N VAL A 44 -4.87 7.87 -17.28
CA VAL A 44 -4.22 6.61 -16.86
C VAL A 44 -2.69 6.66 -17.00
N PRO A 45 -2.10 7.22 -18.06
CA PRO A 45 -0.64 7.27 -18.22
C PRO A 45 0.09 7.95 -17.05
N GLY A 46 -0.43 9.08 -16.56
CA GLY A 46 0.17 9.78 -15.41
C GLY A 46 0.13 8.96 -14.13
N ARG A 47 -0.97 8.23 -13.89
CA ARG A 47 -1.10 7.31 -12.74
C ARG A 47 -0.11 6.14 -12.84
N MET A 48 0.08 5.57 -14.03
CA MET A 48 1.04 4.49 -14.25
C MET A 48 2.47 4.94 -13.99
N VAL A 49 2.89 6.06 -14.58
CA VAL A 49 4.25 6.59 -14.41
C VAL A 49 4.49 6.94 -12.95
N GLY A 50 3.53 7.60 -12.28
CA GLY A 50 3.60 7.88 -10.86
C GLY A 50 3.80 6.62 -10.01
N ALA A 51 3.00 5.59 -10.26
CA ALA A 51 3.10 4.32 -9.54
C ALA A 51 4.46 3.64 -9.77
N LEU A 52 5.01 3.70 -10.98
CA LEU A 52 6.35 3.18 -11.29
C LEU A 52 7.45 3.95 -10.55
N LEU A 53 7.35 5.28 -10.47
CA LEU A 53 8.29 6.11 -9.71
C LEU A 53 8.22 5.80 -8.21
N LEU A 54 7.02 5.63 -7.66
CA LEU A 54 6.84 5.25 -6.26
C LEU A 54 7.39 3.84 -6.00
N LEU A 55 7.15 2.89 -6.91
CA LEU A 55 7.68 1.54 -6.80
C LEU A 55 9.21 1.56 -6.79
N LEU A 56 9.83 2.35 -7.67
CA LEU A 56 11.28 2.56 -7.70
C LEU A 56 11.76 3.15 -6.38
N LEU A 57 11.09 4.17 -5.85
CA LEU A 57 11.44 4.78 -4.57
C LEU A 57 11.40 3.76 -3.42
N VAL A 58 10.31 2.99 -3.29
CA VAL A 58 10.18 1.96 -2.26
C VAL A 58 11.23 0.87 -2.43
N TYR A 59 11.55 0.48 -3.67
CA TYR A 59 12.65 -0.43 -3.98
C TYR A 59 14.00 0.11 -3.55
N LEU A 60 14.31 1.37 -3.83
CA LEU A 60 15.57 1.99 -3.42
C LEU A 60 15.68 2.02 -1.90
N VAL A 61 14.62 2.42 -1.18
CA VAL A 61 14.60 2.39 0.29
C VAL A 61 14.83 0.97 0.81
N TRP A 62 14.12 -0.02 0.27
CA TRP A 62 14.31 -1.43 0.62
C TRP A 62 15.74 -1.91 0.36
N HIS A 63 16.32 -1.55 -0.79
CA HIS A 63 17.67 -1.94 -1.20
C HIS A 63 18.74 -1.34 -0.28
N PHE A 64 18.66 -0.04 0.00
CA PHE A 64 19.63 0.65 0.86
C PHE A 64 19.49 0.29 2.34
N MET A 65 18.26 0.06 2.84
CA MET A 65 18.02 -0.36 4.23
C MET A 65 18.16 -1.88 4.44
N ARG A 66 18.39 -2.66 3.37
CA ARG A 66 18.43 -4.14 3.38
C ARG A 66 17.17 -4.77 3.99
N GLY A 67 16.02 -4.15 3.73
CA GLY A 67 14.73 -4.52 4.31
C GLY A 67 13.91 -3.30 4.72
N LEU A 68 12.58 -3.44 4.75
CA LEU A 68 11.68 -2.38 5.16
C LEU A 68 11.15 -2.66 6.57
N PRO A 69 11.08 -1.66 7.45
CA PRO A 69 10.51 -1.84 8.78
C PRO A 69 8.98 -1.95 8.71
N PRO A 70 8.34 -2.57 9.71
CA PRO A 70 8.92 -3.26 10.86
C PRO A 70 9.40 -4.67 10.51
N GLN A 71 10.52 -5.06 11.14
CA GLN A 71 11.07 -6.41 11.08
C GLN A 71 10.67 -7.17 12.35
N GLY A 72 9.64 -8.01 12.25
CA GLY A 72 9.16 -8.83 13.37
C GLY A 72 9.99 -10.11 13.56
N LYS A 73 9.95 -10.69 14.76
CA LYS A 73 10.57 -12.00 15.02
C LYS A 73 9.55 -13.11 14.74
N PRO A 74 9.86 -14.14 13.94
CA PRO A 74 8.92 -15.22 13.61
C PRO A 74 8.33 -15.96 14.82
N GLU A 75 9.09 -15.99 15.92
CA GLU A 75 8.73 -16.63 17.19
C GLU A 75 7.92 -15.71 18.11
N GLY A 76 7.91 -14.40 17.85
CA GLY A 76 7.20 -13.43 18.67
C GLY A 76 5.68 -13.53 18.52
N ASN A 77 4.98 -13.32 19.64
CA ASN A 77 3.53 -13.21 19.63
C ASN A 77 3.10 -12.06 18.69
N GLY A 78 2.05 -12.28 17.90
CA GLY A 78 1.57 -11.30 16.93
C GLY A 78 2.24 -11.33 15.55
N PHE A 79 3.39 -12.00 15.35
CA PHE A 79 4.05 -12.03 14.04
C PHE A 79 3.15 -12.59 12.92
N ARG A 80 2.58 -13.78 13.12
CA ARG A 80 1.71 -14.43 12.13
C ARG A 80 0.42 -13.64 11.89
N SER A 81 -0.21 -13.14 12.96
CA SER A 81 -1.46 -12.39 12.88
C SER A 81 -1.25 -11.04 12.19
N GLY A 82 -0.16 -10.33 12.53
CA GLY A 82 0.21 -9.06 11.91
C GLY A 82 0.48 -9.21 10.42
N HIS A 83 1.24 -10.24 10.00
CA HIS A 83 1.47 -10.50 8.58
C HIS A 83 0.19 -10.90 7.82
N ARG A 84 -0.73 -11.64 8.43
CA ARG A 84 -2.05 -11.94 7.84
C ARG A 84 -2.88 -10.68 7.66
N LEU A 85 -2.84 -9.78 8.64
CA LEU A 85 -3.58 -8.52 8.57
C LEU A 85 -2.98 -7.57 7.54
N LEU A 86 -1.65 -7.49 7.44
CA LEU A 86 -0.98 -6.79 6.34
C LEU A 86 -1.38 -7.37 4.97
N LEU A 87 -1.48 -8.69 4.85
CA LEU A 87 -1.90 -9.31 3.60
C LEU A 87 -3.34 -8.94 3.24
N ALA A 88 -4.25 -8.90 4.23
CA ALA A 88 -5.62 -8.43 4.01
C ALA A 88 -5.65 -6.97 3.55
N GLY A 89 -4.86 -6.10 4.19
CA GLY A 89 -4.69 -4.71 3.76
C GLY A 89 -4.13 -4.60 2.34
N ASN A 90 -3.13 -5.41 2.00
CA ASN A 90 -2.56 -5.46 0.65
C ASN A 90 -3.60 -5.84 -0.40
N ILE A 91 -4.43 -6.84 -0.11
CA ILE A 91 -5.50 -7.25 -1.03
C ILE A 91 -6.50 -6.11 -1.24
N LEU A 92 -6.96 -5.47 -0.16
CA LEU A 92 -7.91 -4.35 -0.24
C LEU A 92 -7.33 -3.16 -1.02
N ALA A 93 -6.09 -2.77 -0.71
CA ALA A 93 -5.42 -1.67 -1.38
C ALA A 93 -5.10 -1.98 -2.85
N ALA A 94 -4.75 -3.24 -3.18
CA ALA A 94 -4.55 -3.66 -4.57
C ALA A 94 -5.85 -3.60 -5.38
N LEU A 95 -6.99 -4.03 -4.79
CA LEU A 95 -8.30 -3.91 -5.42
C LEU A 95 -8.66 -2.43 -5.68
N LEU A 96 -8.42 -1.56 -4.69
CA LEU A 96 -8.60 -0.12 -4.82
C LEU A 96 -7.71 0.48 -5.93
N PHE A 97 -6.44 0.06 -5.97
CA PHE A 97 -5.49 0.51 -6.99
C PHE A 97 -5.93 0.12 -8.39
N VAL A 98 -6.31 -1.16 -8.59
CA VAL A 98 -6.84 -1.65 -9.87
C VAL A 98 -8.11 -0.88 -10.24
N PHE A 99 -9.05 -0.69 -9.31
CA PHE A 99 -10.27 0.07 -9.56
C PHE A 99 -9.99 1.46 -10.15
N HIS A 100 -8.98 2.17 -9.65
CA HIS A 100 -8.62 3.49 -10.15
C HIS A 100 -8.15 3.50 -11.61
N PHE A 101 -7.64 2.40 -12.16
CA PHE A 101 -7.30 2.31 -13.59
C PHE A 101 -8.53 2.10 -14.46
N PHE A 102 -9.55 1.42 -13.96
CA PHE A 102 -10.73 1.04 -14.74
C PHE A 102 -11.96 1.91 -14.47
N ALA A 103 -11.94 2.74 -13.42
CA ALA A 103 -13.05 3.60 -13.04
C ALA A 103 -13.49 4.56 -14.16
N GLY A 104 -12.55 5.01 -14.99
CA GLY A 104 -12.84 5.88 -16.15
C GLY A 104 -13.66 5.21 -17.25
N ASN A 105 -13.78 3.88 -17.25
CA ASN A 105 -14.57 3.12 -18.22
C ASN A 105 -16.00 2.81 -17.72
N ILE A 106 -16.41 3.37 -16.59
CA ILE A 106 -17.74 3.16 -16.01
C ILE A 106 -18.67 4.28 -16.48
N ASP A 107 -19.44 4.00 -17.53
CA ASP A 107 -20.35 4.99 -18.16
C ASP A 107 -21.51 5.44 -17.25
N SER A 108 -21.89 4.62 -16.28
CA SER A 108 -23.00 4.93 -15.36
C SER A 108 -22.55 5.80 -14.19
N TYR A 109 -23.01 7.05 -14.15
CA TYR A 109 -22.74 8.00 -13.07
C TYR A 109 -23.11 7.45 -11.68
N ASN A 110 -24.27 6.79 -11.54
CA ASN A 110 -24.70 6.22 -10.26
C ASN A 110 -23.81 5.05 -9.84
N ALA A 111 -23.38 4.21 -10.79
CA ALA A 111 -22.44 3.12 -10.49
C ALA A 111 -21.09 3.69 -10.06
N HIS A 112 -20.59 4.71 -10.75
CA HIS A 112 -19.35 5.40 -10.41
C HIS A 112 -19.42 6.01 -8.99
N LEU A 113 -20.53 6.64 -8.62
CA LEU A 113 -20.68 7.30 -7.31
C LEU A 113 -20.76 6.31 -6.14
N VAL A 114 -21.51 5.21 -6.31
CA VAL A 114 -21.58 4.12 -5.32
C VAL A 114 -20.21 3.44 -5.19
N LEU A 115 -19.58 3.11 -6.31
CA LEU A 115 -18.29 2.45 -6.31
C LEU A 115 -17.21 3.33 -5.68
N ASN A 116 -17.18 4.64 -5.97
CA ASN A 116 -16.22 5.58 -5.41
C ASN A 116 -16.34 5.69 -3.86
N LYS A 117 -17.56 5.78 -3.32
CA LYS A 117 -17.77 5.77 -1.86
C LYS A 117 -17.31 4.45 -1.24
N PHE A 118 -17.64 3.33 -1.89
CA PHE A 118 -17.24 2.00 -1.44
C PHE A 118 -15.71 1.81 -1.49
N THR A 119 -15.03 2.33 -2.52
CA THR A 119 -13.56 2.26 -2.61
C THR A 119 -12.87 3.19 -1.62
N THR A 120 -13.44 4.35 -1.32
CA THR A 120 -12.93 5.22 -0.26
C THR A 120 -12.93 4.50 1.09
N SER A 121 -14.02 3.79 1.42
CA SER A 121 -14.07 2.95 2.63
C SER A 121 -13.02 1.83 2.60
N PHE A 122 -12.78 1.20 1.44
CA PHE A 122 -11.73 0.18 1.29
C PHE A 122 -10.34 0.74 1.57
N GLY A 123 -10.07 1.97 1.16
CA GLY A 123 -8.83 2.68 1.50
C GLY A 123 -8.64 2.80 3.00
N TYR A 124 -9.66 3.27 3.73
CA TYR A 124 -9.60 3.36 5.20
C TYR A 124 -9.44 2.01 5.88
N PHE A 125 -10.15 0.97 5.42
CA PHE A 125 -9.99 -0.38 5.95
C PHE A 125 -8.58 -0.94 5.70
N ALA A 126 -8.03 -0.75 4.49
CA ALA A 126 -6.67 -1.13 4.18
C ALA A 126 -5.66 -0.43 5.10
N MET A 127 -5.84 0.88 5.33
CA MET A 127 -5.01 1.65 6.27
C MET A 127 -5.12 1.14 7.70
N GLY A 128 -6.32 0.77 8.17
CA GLY A 128 -6.51 0.15 9.47
C GLY A 128 -5.80 -1.20 9.59
N CYS A 129 -5.91 -2.04 8.56
CA CYS A 129 -5.19 -3.30 8.47
C CYS A 129 -3.66 -3.10 8.49
N PHE A 130 -3.16 -2.08 7.80
CA PHE A 130 -1.75 -1.72 7.80
C PHE A 130 -1.28 -1.26 9.19
N ALA A 131 -1.97 -0.30 9.80
CA ALA A 131 -1.60 0.24 11.10
C ALA A 131 -1.56 -0.84 12.20
N VAL A 132 -2.60 -1.67 12.28
CA VAL A 132 -2.66 -2.78 13.26
C VAL A 132 -1.67 -3.87 12.89
N GLY A 133 -1.56 -4.23 11.61
CA GLY A 133 -0.65 -5.27 11.13
C GLY A 133 0.81 -4.94 11.41
N PHE A 134 1.22 -3.71 11.12
CA PHE A 134 2.55 -3.20 11.45
C PHE A 134 2.78 -3.12 12.96
N SER A 135 1.79 -2.70 13.74
CA SER A 135 1.92 -2.67 15.21
C SER A 135 2.16 -4.07 15.79
N LEU A 136 1.42 -5.09 15.33
CA LEU A 136 1.59 -6.47 15.77
C LEU A 136 2.95 -7.06 15.37
N ILE A 137 3.42 -6.76 14.15
CA ILE A 137 4.75 -7.19 13.69
C ILE A 137 5.84 -6.49 14.51
N TYR A 138 5.70 -5.20 14.78
CA TYR A 138 6.62 -4.46 15.63
C TYR A 138 6.65 -5.02 17.06
N GLN A 139 5.49 -5.27 17.68
CA GLN A 139 5.39 -5.87 19.01
C GLN A 139 6.06 -7.25 19.07
N SER A 140 5.97 -8.05 18.01
CA SER A 140 6.65 -9.35 17.95
C SER A 140 8.17 -9.26 18.04
N SER A 141 8.76 -8.09 17.76
CA SER A 141 10.21 -7.86 17.83
C SER A 141 10.70 -7.47 19.22
N LEU A 142 9.80 -6.95 20.07
CA LEU A 142 10.11 -6.45 21.41
C LEU A 142 10.44 -7.61 22.37
N PRO A 143 11.25 -7.36 23.43
CA PRO A 143 11.45 -8.32 24.49
C PRO A 143 10.09 -8.67 25.11
N GLN A 144 9.73 -9.95 25.12
CA GLN A 144 8.55 -10.40 25.85
C GLN A 144 8.94 -10.56 27.31
N GLU A 145 8.25 -9.87 28.22
CA GLU A 145 8.40 -10.13 29.64
C GLU A 145 8.05 -11.60 29.88
N GLN A 146 9.04 -12.39 30.31
CA GLN A 146 8.77 -13.72 30.85
C GLN A 146 7.92 -13.48 32.09
N GLU A 147 6.65 -13.88 32.06
CA GLU A 147 5.87 -14.11 33.28
C GLU A 147 6.69 -15.07 34.14
N LYS A 148 7.38 -14.49 35.11
CA LYS A 148 8.08 -15.21 36.15
C LYS A 148 6.95 -15.75 37.03
N ASN A 149 6.60 -17.02 36.83
CA ASN A 149 5.65 -17.77 37.66
C ASN A 149 5.73 -17.31 39.12
N SER A 150 4.65 -16.71 39.63
CA SER A 150 4.37 -16.62 41.08
C SER A 150 3.27 -17.61 41.41
#